data_AF-A0A7W7H3C4-F1
#
_entry.id   AF-A0A7W7H3C4-F1
#
_cell.length_a   1.000
_cell.length_b   1.000
_cell.length_c   1.000
_cell.angle_alpha   90.00
_cell.angle_beta   90.00
_cell.angle_gamma   90.00
#
_symmetry.space_group_name_H-M   'P 1'
#
loop_
_entity.id
_entity.type
_entity.pdbx_description
1 polymer ?
#
loop_
_entity_poly.entity_id
_entity_poly.type
_entity_poly.pdbx_seq_one_letter_code
_entity_poly.pdbx_strand_id
1 'polypeptide(L)'
;MAGAASRWVLAFLLGSGSALVAAAPAQAAPLPTASCAIGAGSAADRAIAKQLKPLMNGRRLGSSVSGRAIACARVIVGIVQQRKLGPRAALIAMTTAVAESELTNHIVMVDHDSLGLFQQRSSQGWGRPDQLVDPAYATNAFLNAMLRKYPNGRWMSGDVGAICQKVQISARPAAYSPEVHDAALIVNALWSRPSTPAPATGSATTPQAVPVPAPTGPFQKTLATAQVQTAGLEGRHALQMADWNADGKPDLLVVTGAGAATGRTEVRIMDGASNFLSLLLVTATTLGPTDERHAYAFTDWNGDKKPDLVVTQRSGTASGRTEIRIVDGASNFQQVLLDTATGLAATDDRYQFAVADWTGDGRADLVVAQTAGTKSGKAEVQVLDGASTFQTVAPVVTSGAPVGPGTQIAVTDWNADRRPDLVTLQKGSVQAWDGAAGMTRSLARASVAADGKELVVTDWNADGHPDLAAVKTAGSTSGLAEVSILGG
;
A
#
# COMPACT_ATOMS: atom_id res chain seq x y z
N MET A 1 27.00 19.04 83.55
CA MET A 1 26.88 20.29 84.34
C MET A 1 26.92 21.46 83.37
N ALA A 2 25.91 22.34 83.47
CA ALA A 2 25.75 23.71 82.93
C ALA A 2 26.55 24.12 81.67
N GLY A 3 25.96 24.57 80.56
CA GLY A 3 24.79 25.42 80.41
C GLY A 3 25.24 26.77 79.82
N ALA A 4 24.76 27.12 78.63
CA ALA A 4 24.56 28.51 78.17
C ALA A 4 24.03 28.49 76.72
N ALA A 5 22.74 28.77 76.57
CA ALA A 5 22.11 29.06 75.30
C ALA A 5 22.47 30.49 74.85
N SER A 6 23.00 30.66 73.64
CA SER A 6 23.24 31.97 73.05
C SER A 6 22.21 32.25 71.94
N ARG A 7 21.35 33.23 72.22
CA ARG A 7 20.36 33.80 71.29
C ARG A 7 21.08 34.69 70.29
N TRP A 8 20.96 34.40 69.00
CA TRP A 8 21.33 35.35 67.94
C TRP A 8 20.06 35.96 67.33
N VAL A 9 20.05 37.30 67.36
CA VAL A 9 19.01 38.17 66.83
C VAL A 9 19.04 38.14 65.30
N LEU A 10 17.87 37.96 64.69
CA LEU A 10 17.62 38.07 63.25
C LEU A 10 17.78 39.55 62.83
N ALA A 11 18.74 39.85 61.94
CA ALA A 11 18.78 41.10 61.20
C ALA A 11 18.20 40.85 59.79
N PHE A 12 17.01 41.40 59.53
CA PHE A 12 16.41 41.43 58.20
C PHE A 12 17.17 42.42 57.31
N LEU A 13 17.92 41.91 56.33
CA LEU A 13 18.38 42.69 55.18
C LEU A 13 17.34 42.54 54.06
N LEU A 14 16.60 43.61 53.79
CA LEU A 14 15.77 43.76 52.59
C LEU A 14 16.68 43.89 51.37
N GLY A 15 17.05 42.75 50.79
CA GLY A 15 17.64 42.69 49.44
C GLY A 15 16.54 42.78 48.41
N SER A 16 16.46 43.89 47.67
CA SER A 16 15.64 44.04 46.47
C SER A 16 16.08 43.03 45.41
N GLY A 17 15.40 41.89 45.36
CA GLY A 17 15.56 40.88 44.32
C GLY A 17 14.92 41.33 43.02
N SER A 18 15.73 41.80 42.08
CA SER A 18 15.33 41.89 40.68
C SER A 18 15.15 40.48 40.14
N ALA A 19 13.90 40.04 40.00
CA ALA A 19 13.58 38.82 39.27
C ALA A 19 13.96 39.01 37.80
N LEU A 20 15.06 38.37 37.38
CA LEU A 20 15.37 38.16 35.97
C LEU A 20 14.32 37.20 35.41
N VAL A 21 13.28 37.76 34.79
CA VAL A 21 12.36 36.99 33.94
C VAL A 21 13.16 36.56 32.72
N ALA A 22 13.43 35.27 32.60
CA ALA A 22 14.00 34.70 31.38
C ALA A 22 13.03 34.98 30.22
N ALA A 23 13.44 35.81 29.27
CA ALA A 23 12.68 36.05 28.05
C ALA A 23 12.53 34.72 27.30
N ALA A 24 11.28 34.33 27.02
CA ALA A 24 11.00 33.21 26.13
C ALA A 24 11.67 33.46 24.77
N PRO A 25 12.22 32.43 24.10
CA PRO A 25 12.78 32.62 22.77
C PRO A 25 11.67 33.15 21.84
N ALA A 26 11.92 34.30 21.22
CA ALA A 26 11.01 34.87 20.23
C ALA A 26 10.83 33.85 19.09
N GLN A 27 9.61 33.37 18.90
CA GLN A 27 9.27 32.58 17.72
C GLN A 27 9.45 33.49 16.49
N ALA A 28 10.31 33.06 15.55
CA ALA A 28 10.49 33.78 14.29
C ALA A 28 9.14 33.89 13.57
N ALA A 29 8.81 35.08 13.08
CA ALA A 29 7.59 35.29 12.31
C ALA A 29 7.59 34.39 11.06
N PRO A 30 6.45 33.77 10.69
CA PRO A 30 6.38 32.93 9.50
C PRO A 30 6.71 33.75 8.24
N LEU A 31 7.50 33.15 7.35
CA LEU A 31 7.91 33.80 6.11
C LEU A 31 6.69 34.09 5.20
N PRO A 32 6.71 35.17 4.40
CA PRO A 32 5.65 35.46 3.44
C PRO A 32 5.45 34.33 2.42
N THR A 33 4.19 33.96 2.19
CA THR A 33 3.81 32.86 1.30
C THR A 33 2.58 33.25 0.46
N ALA A 34 2.53 32.84 -0.81
CA ALA A 34 1.38 33.10 -1.69
C ALA A 34 0.45 31.89 -1.82
N SER A 35 -0.83 32.18 -2.07
CA SER A 35 -1.78 31.15 -2.50
C SER A 35 -1.39 30.63 -3.88
N CYS A 36 -1.45 29.31 -4.09
CA CYS A 36 -1.11 28.75 -5.39
C CYS A 36 -2.22 28.88 -6.45
N ALA A 37 -3.45 29.15 -6.04
CA ALA A 37 -4.60 29.23 -6.92
C ALA A 37 -5.64 30.26 -6.41
N ILE A 38 -6.46 30.76 -7.31
CA ILE A 38 -7.64 31.57 -6.96
C ILE A 38 -8.63 30.67 -6.22
N GLY A 39 -9.13 31.11 -5.05
CA GLY A 39 -10.01 30.30 -4.20
C GLY A 39 -9.32 29.20 -3.38
N ALA A 40 -8.01 29.32 -3.12
CA ALA A 40 -7.28 28.35 -2.30
C ALA A 40 -7.84 28.21 -0.88
N GLY A 41 -7.78 26.99 -0.36
CA GLY A 41 -8.43 26.65 0.90
C GLY A 41 -9.94 26.67 0.77
N SER A 42 -10.49 26.24 -0.37
CA SER A 42 -11.94 26.06 -0.53
C SER A 42 -12.48 25.04 0.49
N ALA A 43 -13.81 24.98 0.66
CA ALA A 43 -14.43 23.95 1.49
C ALA A 43 -14.07 22.53 1.02
N ALA A 44 -13.96 22.32 -0.29
CA ALA A 44 -13.53 21.06 -0.88
C ALA A 44 -12.06 20.73 -0.52
N ASP A 45 -11.17 21.72 -0.58
CA ASP A 45 -9.76 21.52 -0.21
C ASP A 45 -9.59 21.17 1.27
N ARG A 46 -10.34 21.85 2.14
CA ARG A 46 -10.36 21.53 3.58
C ARG A 46 -10.94 20.15 3.85
N ALA A 47 -11.96 19.73 3.11
CA ALA A 47 -12.54 18.40 3.23
C ALA A 47 -11.53 17.31 2.84
N ILE A 48 -10.80 17.50 1.74
CA ILE A 48 -9.71 16.60 1.33
C ILE A 48 -8.63 16.53 2.42
N ALA A 49 -8.14 17.69 2.89
CA ALA A 49 -7.11 17.72 3.93
C ALA A 49 -7.57 16.99 5.20
N LYS A 50 -8.83 17.19 5.63
CA LYS A 50 -9.41 16.50 6.80
C LYS A 50 -9.46 14.98 6.60
N GLN A 51 -9.81 14.52 5.39
CA GLN A 51 -9.86 13.09 5.05
C GLN A 51 -8.46 12.46 5.08
N LEU A 52 -7.44 13.15 4.55
CA LEU A 52 -6.09 12.59 4.42
C LEU A 52 -5.28 12.65 5.72
N LYS A 53 -5.54 13.64 6.58
CA LYS A 53 -4.79 13.88 7.82
C LYS A 53 -4.53 12.63 8.69
N PRO A 54 -5.52 11.75 8.97
CA PRO A 54 -5.28 10.57 9.81
C PRO A 54 -4.44 9.48 9.13
N LEU A 55 -4.29 9.52 7.80
CA LEU A 55 -3.54 8.54 7.03
C LEU A 55 -2.07 8.94 6.82
N MET A 56 -1.74 10.22 7.03
CA MET A 56 -0.42 10.77 6.72
C MET A 56 0.61 10.47 7.81
N ASN A 57 1.81 10.08 7.38
CA ASN A 57 2.93 9.73 8.25
C ASN A 57 4.27 10.36 7.81
N GLY A 58 4.25 11.21 6.78
CA GLY A 58 5.42 11.95 6.30
C GLY A 58 6.05 12.81 7.40
N ARG A 59 7.37 12.98 7.32
CA ARG A 59 8.13 13.72 8.34
C ARG A 59 7.96 15.22 8.22
N ARG A 60 7.66 15.71 7.01
CA ARG A 60 7.55 17.14 6.71
C ARG A 60 6.10 17.58 6.67
N LEU A 61 5.31 17.06 5.73
CA LEU A 61 3.92 17.45 5.63
C LEU A 61 3.09 16.80 6.73
N GLY A 62 2.96 15.47 6.72
CA GLY A 62 2.29 14.70 7.77
C GLY A 62 0.94 15.29 8.17
N SER A 63 0.71 15.35 9.49
CA SER A 63 -0.50 15.94 10.06
C SER A 63 -0.62 17.47 9.88
N SER A 64 0.35 18.15 9.26
CA SER A 64 0.26 19.59 8.95
C SER A 64 -0.48 19.88 7.64
N VAL A 65 -0.94 18.86 6.90
CA VAL A 65 -1.73 19.04 5.67
C VAL A 65 -2.94 19.97 5.90
N SER A 66 -3.12 20.91 4.97
CA SER A 66 -4.16 21.94 5.05
C SER A 66 -4.87 22.11 3.71
N GLY A 67 -6.04 22.77 3.70
CA GLY A 67 -6.72 23.10 2.45
C GLY A 67 -5.87 24.01 1.53
N ARG A 68 -4.92 24.77 2.08
CA ARG A 68 -3.98 25.54 1.27
C ARG A 68 -2.96 24.62 0.58
N ALA A 69 -2.40 23.65 1.30
CA ALA A 69 -1.51 22.64 0.73
C ALA A 69 -2.21 21.86 -0.40
N ILE A 70 -3.47 21.46 -0.19
CA ILE A 70 -4.28 20.79 -1.22
C ILE A 70 -4.51 21.70 -2.44
N ALA A 71 -4.75 22.99 -2.24
CA ALA A 71 -4.90 23.93 -3.36
C ALA A 71 -3.62 24.03 -4.21
N CYS A 72 -2.44 24.02 -3.57
CA CYS A 72 -1.15 23.95 -4.26
C CYS A 72 -0.95 22.61 -4.99
N ALA A 73 -1.29 21.50 -4.33
CA ALA A 73 -1.25 20.17 -4.93
C ALA A 73 -2.11 20.06 -6.20
N ARG A 74 -3.30 20.67 -6.23
CA ARG A 74 -4.16 20.70 -7.42
C ARG A 74 -3.48 21.36 -8.62
N VAL A 75 -2.69 22.42 -8.41
CA VAL A 75 -1.96 23.07 -9.50
C VAL A 75 -0.93 22.10 -10.09
N ILE A 76 -0.20 21.38 -9.25
CA ILE A 76 0.77 20.35 -9.69
C ILE A 76 0.05 19.27 -10.52
N VAL A 77 -1.02 18.67 -9.97
CA VAL A 77 -1.78 17.61 -10.66
C VAL A 77 -2.37 18.12 -11.98
N GLY A 78 -3.00 19.30 -11.98
CA GLY A 78 -3.61 19.88 -13.18
C GLY A 78 -2.61 20.14 -14.29
N ILE A 79 -1.39 20.59 -13.98
CA ILE A 79 -0.34 20.80 -14.98
C ILE A 79 0.18 19.48 -15.55
N VAL A 80 0.36 18.46 -14.70
CA VAL A 80 0.75 17.12 -15.18
C VAL A 80 -0.30 16.56 -16.15
N GLN A 81 -1.58 16.72 -15.83
CA GLN A 81 -2.70 16.35 -16.70
C GLN A 81 -2.72 17.16 -18.00
N GLN A 82 -2.55 18.48 -17.95
CA GLN A 82 -2.47 19.35 -19.14
C GLN A 82 -1.31 18.94 -20.06
N ARG A 83 -0.21 18.46 -19.49
CA ARG A 83 0.94 17.92 -20.23
C ARG A 83 0.76 16.48 -20.71
N LYS A 84 -0.40 15.85 -20.46
CA LYS A 84 -0.71 14.46 -20.80
C LYS A 84 0.30 13.47 -20.21
N LEU A 85 0.87 13.79 -19.04
CA LEU A 85 1.72 12.89 -18.28
C LEU A 85 0.84 12.08 -17.29
N GLY A 86 1.26 10.86 -16.97
CA GLY A 86 0.52 9.95 -16.09
C GLY A 86 0.65 10.27 -14.59
N PRO A 87 -0.13 9.58 -13.72
CA PRO A 87 -0.17 9.85 -12.27
C PRO A 87 1.19 9.74 -11.58
N ARG A 88 2.07 8.89 -12.11
CA ARG A 88 3.44 8.75 -11.61
C ARG A 88 4.27 10.04 -11.76
N ALA A 89 4.10 10.80 -12.83
CA ALA A 89 4.77 12.09 -12.97
C ALA A 89 4.26 13.11 -11.92
N ALA A 90 2.97 13.06 -11.59
CA ALA A 90 2.42 13.84 -10.48
C ALA A 90 2.94 13.37 -9.13
N LEU A 91 3.09 12.07 -8.90
CA LEU A 91 3.71 11.54 -7.69
C LEU A 91 5.14 12.08 -7.50
N ILE A 92 5.97 12.06 -8.55
CA ILE A 92 7.34 12.57 -8.52
C ILE A 92 7.36 14.08 -8.22
N ALA A 93 6.54 14.87 -8.92
CA ALA A 93 6.45 16.32 -8.69
C ALA A 93 5.89 16.66 -7.30
N MET A 94 4.87 15.93 -6.84
CA MET A 94 4.26 16.10 -5.53
C MET A 94 5.24 15.76 -4.42
N THR A 95 5.94 14.63 -4.51
CA THR A 95 6.98 14.21 -3.55
C THR A 95 8.05 15.30 -3.44
N THR A 96 8.46 15.86 -4.58
CA THR A 96 9.43 16.97 -4.58
C THR A 96 8.86 18.19 -3.85
N ALA A 97 7.68 18.68 -4.22
CA ALA A 97 7.10 19.87 -3.61
C ALA A 97 6.83 19.71 -2.09
N VAL A 98 6.45 18.51 -1.65
CA VAL A 98 6.32 18.18 -0.22
C VAL A 98 7.70 18.24 0.48
N ALA A 99 8.71 17.58 -0.08
CA ALA A 99 10.04 17.51 0.53
C ALA A 99 10.75 18.88 0.58
N GLU A 100 10.49 19.74 -0.40
CA GLU A 100 11.13 21.05 -0.52
C GLU A 100 10.42 22.13 0.32
N SER A 101 9.09 22.13 0.35
CA SER A 101 8.33 23.26 0.91
C SER A 101 7.09 22.89 1.72
N GLU A 102 6.83 21.61 1.97
CA GLU A 102 5.57 21.17 2.62
C GLU A 102 4.34 21.70 1.85
N LEU A 103 4.45 21.80 0.52
CA LEU A 103 3.44 22.41 -0.37
C LEU A 103 3.15 23.89 -0.07
N THR A 104 4.16 24.63 0.39
CA THR A 104 4.07 26.07 0.68
C THR A 104 4.78 26.88 -0.40
N ASN A 105 4.04 27.76 -1.08
CA ASN A 105 4.64 28.64 -2.08
C ASN A 105 5.30 29.85 -1.43
N HIS A 106 6.61 29.76 -1.19
CA HIS A 106 7.42 30.83 -0.60
C HIS A 106 7.70 31.94 -1.63
N ILE A 107 7.28 33.18 -1.31
CA ILE A 107 7.46 34.33 -2.22
C ILE A 107 8.65 35.22 -1.85
N VAL A 108 9.31 34.91 -0.75
CA VAL A 108 10.59 35.49 -0.36
C VAL A 108 11.66 34.41 -0.44
N MET A 109 12.89 34.83 -0.74
CA MET A 109 14.04 33.94 -0.76
C MET A 109 14.26 33.38 0.64
N VAL A 110 14.50 32.08 0.73
CA VAL A 110 14.68 31.39 2.02
C VAL A 110 16.10 30.87 2.18
N ASP A 111 16.41 29.70 1.62
CA ASP A 111 17.77 29.15 1.60
C ASP A 111 18.50 29.66 0.36
N HIS A 112 19.43 30.59 0.55
CA HIS A 112 20.07 31.37 -0.51
C HIS A 112 19.05 32.17 -1.33
N ASP A 113 18.84 31.80 -2.60
CA ASP A 113 17.89 32.43 -3.53
C ASP A 113 16.75 31.46 -3.93
N SER A 114 16.47 30.45 -3.09
CA SER A 114 15.40 29.49 -3.30
C SER A 114 14.02 30.13 -3.13
N LEU A 115 13.13 29.86 -4.10
CA LEU A 115 11.78 30.40 -4.17
C LEU A 115 10.76 29.32 -4.55
N GLY A 116 9.50 29.58 -4.19
CA GLY A 116 8.34 28.84 -4.66
C GLY A 116 8.16 27.43 -4.10
N LEU A 117 7.21 26.69 -4.69
CA LEU A 117 6.82 25.33 -4.26
C LEU A 117 7.95 24.29 -4.30
N PHE A 118 8.88 24.45 -5.23
CA PHE A 118 9.96 23.50 -5.46
C PHE A 118 11.30 24.00 -4.93
N GLN A 119 11.32 25.14 -4.19
CA GLN A 119 12.55 25.74 -3.67
C GLN A 119 13.65 25.88 -4.74
N GLN A 120 13.23 26.31 -5.93
CA GLN A 120 14.10 26.43 -7.09
C GLN A 120 14.93 27.71 -7.01
N ARG A 121 16.15 27.67 -7.54
CA ARG A 121 17.12 28.77 -7.46
C ARG A 121 17.35 29.43 -8.80
N SER A 122 17.20 30.75 -8.85
CA SER A 122 17.45 31.52 -10.07
C SER A 122 18.90 31.43 -10.51
N SER A 123 19.83 31.49 -9.54
CA SER A 123 21.27 31.30 -9.72
C SER A 123 21.67 29.95 -10.32
N GLN A 124 20.81 28.93 -10.24
CA GLN A 124 21.03 27.61 -10.83
C GLN A 124 20.31 27.42 -12.18
N GLY A 125 19.74 28.49 -12.74
CA GLY A 125 19.12 28.49 -14.06
C GLY A 125 17.70 27.95 -14.12
N TRP A 126 17.00 27.86 -12.98
CA TRP A 126 15.60 27.39 -12.94
C TRP A 126 14.59 28.40 -13.50
N GLY A 127 14.94 29.69 -13.54
CA GLY A 127 14.06 30.77 -13.99
C GLY A 127 14.37 32.09 -13.30
N ARG A 128 13.65 33.16 -13.66
CA ARG A 128 13.73 34.44 -12.93
C ARG A 128 12.91 34.40 -11.63
N PRO A 129 13.25 35.20 -10.60
CA PRO A 129 12.54 35.17 -9.32
C PRO A 129 11.01 35.30 -9.42
N ASP A 130 10.50 36.17 -10.29
CA ASP A 130 9.06 36.37 -10.57
C ASP A 130 8.39 35.12 -11.15
N GLN A 131 9.15 34.33 -11.91
CA GLN A 131 8.67 33.07 -12.48
C GLN A 131 8.69 31.94 -11.46
N LEU A 132 9.67 31.91 -10.55
CA LEU A 132 9.80 30.84 -9.55
C LEU A 132 8.71 30.88 -8.48
N VAL A 133 8.13 32.05 -8.22
CA VAL A 133 6.98 32.20 -7.32
C VAL A 133 5.63 31.91 -7.98
N ASP A 134 5.60 31.74 -9.31
CA ASP A 134 4.43 31.23 -10.04
C ASP A 134 4.44 29.69 -9.98
N PRO A 135 3.49 29.06 -9.26
CA PRO A 135 3.37 27.61 -9.17
C PRO A 135 3.29 26.93 -10.53
N ALA A 136 2.67 27.58 -11.53
CA ALA A 136 2.50 26.98 -12.84
C ALA A 136 3.80 26.92 -13.62
N TYR A 137 4.57 28.00 -13.60
CA TYR A 137 5.91 28.01 -14.16
C TYR A 137 6.84 27.03 -13.43
N ALA A 138 6.91 27.09 -12.09
CA ALA A 138 7.82 26.25 -11.29
C ALA A 138 7.57 24.74 -11.52
N THR A 139 6.28 24.33 -11.59
CA THR A 139 5.90 22.95 -11.92
C THR A 139 6.35 22.56 -13.33
N ASN A 140 6.15 23.43 -14.32
CA ASN A 140 6.59 23.16 -15.69
C ASN A 140 8.11 23.06 -15.82
N ALA A 141 8.85 23.93 -15.12
CA ALA A 141 10.30 23.91 -15.06
C ALA A 141 10.80 22.57 -14.46
N PHE A 142 10.20 22.13 -13.35
CA PHE A 142 10.50 20.83 -12.74
C PHE A 142 10.27 19.66 -13.71
N LEU A 143 9.10 19.59 -14.32
CA LEU A 143 8.75 18.52 -15.26
C LEU A 143 9.66 18.52 -16.51
N ASN A 144 10.06 19.69 -17.01
CA ASN A 144 11.04 19.80 -18.10
C ASN A 144 12.41 19.24 -17.69
N ALA A 145 12.87 19.56 -16.48
CA ALA A 145 14.12 19.02 -15.95
C ALA A 145 14.04 17.49 -15.78
N MET A 146 12.91 16.97 -15.29
CA MET A 146 12.66 15.53 -15.17
C MET A 146 12.76 14.82 -16.53
N LEU A 147 12.01 15.28 -17.53
CA LEU A 147 12.01 14.68 -18.87
C LEU A 147 13.39 14.72 -19.54
N ARG A 148 14.15 15.81 -19.34
CA ARG A 148 15.51 15.94 -19.86
C ARG A 148 16.50 14.97 -19.18
N LYS A 149 16.38 14.75 -17.87
CA LYS A 149 17.28 13.87 -17.09
C LYS A 149 16.90 12.38 -17.19
N TYR A 150 15.67 12.09 -17.63
CA TYR A 150 15.12 10.76 -17.85
C TYR A 150 14.47 10.65 -19.24
N PRO A 151 15.27 10.68 -20.31
CA PRO A 151 14.75 10.51 -21.67
C PRO A 151 14.09 9.14 -21.86
N ASN A 152 13.25 9.00 -22.88
CA ASN A 152 12.58 7.75 -23.26
C ASN A 152 11.72 7.14 -22.16
N GLY A 153 11.16 7.96 -21.27
CA GLY A 153 10.24 7.47 -20.23
C GLY A 153 10.92 6.72 -19.09
N ARG A 154 12.26 6.79 -18.95
CA ARG A 154 13.00 6.09 -17.88
C ARG A 154 12.60 6.47 -16.45
N TRP A 155 11.83 7.55 -16.27
CA TRP A 155 11.24 7.95 -14.99
C TRP A 155 10.03 7.08 -14.60
N MET A 156 9.50 6.26 -15.52
CA MET A 156 8.35 5.39 -15.28
C MET A 156 8.65 4.20 -14.36
N SER A 157 9.92 3.92 -14.07
CA SER A 157 10.37 2.89 -13.12
C SER A 157 11.46 3.43 -12.18
N GLY A 158 11.74 2.67 -11.12
CA GLY A 158 12.78 2.99 -10.13
C GLY A 158 12.34 3.94 -9.00
N ASP A 159 13.22 4.17 -8.03
CA ASP A 159 12.90 4.92 -6.82
C ASP A 159 12.54 6.39 -7.09
N VAL A 160 11.34 6.80 -6.68
CA VAL A 160 10.78 8.15 -6.81
C VAL A 160 11.64 9.15 -6.07
N GLY A 161 12.12 8.83 -4.86
CA GLY A 161 12.98 9.72 -4.09
C GLY A 161 14.31 9.99 -4.81
N ALA A 162 14.93 8.96 -5.37
CA ALA A 162 16.15 9.04 -6.17
C ALA A 162 15.91 9.83 -7.47
N ILE A 163 14.73 9.68 -8.10
CA ILE A 163 14.33 10.51 -9.24
C ILE A 163 14.23 11.98 -8.83
N CYS A 164 13.52 12.29 -7.74
CA CYS A 164 13.40 13.66 -7.22
C CYS A 164 14.78 14.27 -6.97
N GLN A 165 15.65 13.54 -6.26
CA GLN A 165 17.02 13.97 -6.00
C GLN A 165 17.82 14.21 -7.28
N LYS A 166 17.72 13.34 -8.28
CA LYS A 166 18.46 13.55 -9.54
C LYS A 166 17.96 14.80 -10.28
N VAL A 167 16.67 15.11 -10.18
CA VAL A 167 16.07 16.30 -10.80
C VAL A 167 16.51 17.57 -10.09
N GLN A 168 16.34 17.63 -8.77
CA GLN A 168 16.60 18.82 -7.94
C GLN A 168 18.06 19.03 -7.59
N ILE A 169 18.83 17.96 -7.41
CA ILE A 169 20.20 17.98 -6.90
C ILE A 169 20.27 18.72 -5.55
N SER A 170 19.47 18.25 -4.58
CA SER A 170 19.47 18.80 -3.21
C SER A 170 20.67 18.31 -2.39
N ALA A 171 21.06 19.08 -1.37
CA ALA A 171 22.07 18.67 -0.39
C ALA A 171 21.56 17.56 0.56
N ARG A 172 20.26 17.23 0.53
CA ARG A 172 19.62 16.23 1.41
C ARG A 172 18.91 15.14 0.59
N PRO A 173 19.65 14.23 -0.07
CA PRO A 173 19.06 13.22 -0.97
C PRO A 173 18.04 12.30 -0.29
N ALA A 174 18.22 11.99 0.99
CA ALA A 174 17.32 11.13 1.76
C ALA A 174 16.01 11.82 2.19
N ALA A 175 15.79 13.09 1.84
CA ALA A 175 14.61 13.84 2.26
C ALA A 175 13.35 13.52 1.44
N TYR A 176 13.46 12.89 0.27
CA TYR A 176 12.31 12.67 -0.62
C TYR A 176 11.55 11.38 -0.33
N SER A 177 12.26 10.25 -0.14
CA SER A 177 11.62 8.94 0.01
C SER A 177 10.60 8.86 1.16
N PRO A 178 10.83 9.49 2.33
CA PRO A 178 9.83 9.51 3.42
C PRO A 178 8.51 10.21 3.06
N GLU A 179 8.50 11.06 2.03
CA GLU A 179 7.33 11.87 1.66
C GLU A 179 6.50 11.24 0.53
N VAL A 180 6.97 10.12 -0.06
CA VAL A 180 6.29 9.44 -1.18
C VAL A 180 4.90 8.97 -0.79
N HIS A 181 4.73 8.48 0.45
CA HIS A 181 3.44 8.01 0.96
C HIS A 181 2.39 9.13 0.97
N ASP A 182 2.67 10.23 1.69
CA ASP A 182 1.78 11.40 1.76
C ASP A 182 1.50 12.00 0.38
N ALA A 183 2.53 12.09 -0.47
CA ALA A 183 2.38 12.57 -1.84
C ALA A 183 1.45 11.68 -2.68
N ALA A 184 1.52 10.35 -2.51
CA ALA A 184 0.64 9.42 -3.18
C ALA A 184 -0.81 9.49 -2.69
N LEU A 185 -1.03 9.68 -1.38
CA LEU A 185 -2.37 9.94 -0.83
C LEU A 185 -3.00 11.17 -1.49
N ILE A 186 -2.24 12.27 -1.60
CA ILE A 186 -2.69 13.52 -2.24
C ILE A 186 -2.97 13.30 -3.72
N VAL A 187 -2.04 12.68 -4.46
CA VAL A 187 -2.23 12.41 -5.89
C VAL A 187 -3.45 11.53 -6.11
N ASN A 188 -3.62 10.44 -5.35
CA ASN A 188 -4.78 9.56 -5.46
C ASN A 188 -6.10 10.33 -5.21
N ALA A 189 -6.14 11.20 -4.21
CA ALA A 189 -7.31 12.01 -3.91
C ALA A 189 -7.67 13.02 -5.03
N LEU A 190 -6.70 13.43 -5.84
CA LEU A 190 -6.85 14.47 -6.86
C LEU A 190 -6.91 13.95 -8.30
N TRP A 191 -6.32 12.78 -8.59
CA TRP A 191 -6.08 12.31 -9.96
C TRP A 191 -7.36 11.91 -10.72
N SER A 192 -8.41 11.51 -9.99
CA SER A 192 -9.62 10.92 -10.59
C SER A 192 -10.92 11.37 -9.92
N ARG A 193 -11.08 12.65 -9.56
CA ARG A 193 -12.39 13.20 -9.19
C ARG A 193 -13.10 13.86 -10.37
N PRO A 194 -14.04 13.18 -11.06
CA PRO A 194 -15.12 13.89 -11.71
C PRO A 194 -15.98 14.56 -10.62
N SER A 195 -16.29 15.84 -10.79
CA SER A 195 -17.41 16.47 -10.10
C SER A 195 -18.65 15.66 -10.42
N THR A 196 -19.32 15.10 -9.42
CA THR A 196 -20.55 14.32 -9.60
C THR A 196 -21.62 15.16 -10.32
N PRO A 197 -22.21 14.68 -11.42
CA PRO A 197 -23.65 14.76 -11.58
C PRO A 197 -24.24 13.35 -11.44
N ALA A 198 -25.47 13.29 -10.97
CA ALA A 198 -26.27 12.09 -10.80
C ALA A 198 -26.23 11.17 -12.06
N PRO A 199 -26.40 9.85 -11.92
CA PRO A 199 -26.28 8.93 -13.03
C PRO A 199 -27.34 9.21 -14.10
N ALA A 200 -26.89 9.54 -15.31
CA ALA A 200 -27.71 9.51 -16.51
C ALA A 200 -27.76 8.07 -17.03
N THR A 201 -28.97 7.54 -17.18
CA THR A 201 -29.28 6.28 -17.86
C THR A 201 -28.85 6.35 -19.32
N GLY A 202 -27.95 5.47 -19.75
CA GLY A 202 -27.55 5.32 -21.15
C GLY A 202 -27.37 3.84 -21.49
N SER A 203 -28.26 3.32 -22.32
CA SER A 203 -28.24 1.96 -22.85
C SER A 203 -27.05 1.76 -23.79
N ALA A 204 -26.23 0.73 -23.55
CA ALA A 204 -25.16 0.31 -24.44
C ALA A 204 -25.55 -0.99 -25.18
N THR A 205 -25.47 -0.95 -26.50
CA THR A 205 -25.71 -2.07 -27.42
C THR A 205 -24.54 -3.06 -27.35
N THR A 206 -24.85 -4.34 -27.18
CA THR A 206 -23.89 -5.46 -27.02
C THR A 206 -23.32 -5.96 -28.36
N PRO A 207 -22.00 -6.18 -28.49
CA PRO A 207 -21.43 -7.09 -29.48
C PRO A 207 -21.65 -8.55 -29.08
N GLN A 208 -21.92 -9.44 -30.05
CA GLN A 208 -22.14 -10.87 -29.82
C GLN A 208 -20.87 -11.58 -29.30
N ALA A 209 -21.02 -12.30 -28.18
CA ALA A 209 -19.99 -13.10 -27.55
C ALA A 209 -20.02 -14.57 -28.02
N VAL A 210 -18.84 -15.18 -28.11
CA VAL A 210 -18.65 -16.63 -28.16
C VAL A 210 -19.26 -17.25 -26.88
N PRO A 211 -19.93 -18.42 -26.91
CA PRO A 211 -20.59 -18.98 -25.72
C PRO A 211 -19.55 -19.37 -24.66
N VAL A 212 -19.42 -18.56 -23.62
CA VAL A 212 -18.77 -18.94 -22.36
C VAL A 212 -19.79 -19.75 -21.55
N PRO A 213 -19.43 -20.90 -20.93
CA PRO A 213 -20.33 -21.64 -20.06
C PRO A 213 -20.89 -20.75 -18.95
N ALA A 214 -22.19 -20.87 -18.67
CA ALA A 214 -22.82 -20.08 -17.61
C ALA A 214 -22.17 -20.38 -16.24
N PRO A 215 -21.88 -19.35 -15.41
CA PRO A 215 -21.47 -19.53 -14.02
C PRO A 215 -22.48 -20.38 -13.23
N THR A 216 -22.01 -21.15 -12.26
CA THR A 216 -22.84 -22.00 -11.40
C THR A 216 -22.42 -21.88 -9.93
N GLY A 217 -23.33 -22.20 -9.01
CA GLY A 217 -23.08 -22.06 -7.57
C GLY A 217 -23.40 -20.66 -7.05
N PRO A 218 -22.90 -20.29 -5.85
CA PRO A 218 -23.36 -19.10 -5.13
C PRO A 218 -22.90 -17.76 -5.73
N PHE A 219 -21.73 -17.73 -6.40
CA PHE A 219 -21.02 -16.55 -6.91
C PHE A 219 -21.66 -15.86 -8.13
N GLN A 220 -22.97 -15.71 -8.14
CA GLN A 220 -23.74 -15.12 -9.25
C GLN A 220 -24.10 -13.65 -9.02
N LYS A 221 -24.11 -13.20 -7.75
CA LYS A 221 -24.48 -11.83 -7.40
C LYS A 221 -23.25 -10.95 -7.29
N THR A 222 -23.13 -9.94 -8.14
CA THR A 222 -22.10 -8.91 -7.95
C THR A 222 -22.47 -8.00 -6.77
N LEU A 223 -21.63 -7.98 -5.73
CA LEU A 223 -21.79 -7.13 -4.55
C LEU A 223 -21.19 -5.73 -4.77
N ALA A 224 -20.06 -5.64 -5.49
CA ALA A 224 -19.39 -4.39 -5.81
C ALA A 224 -18.54 -4.53 -7.08
N THR A 225 -18.38 -3.42 -7.83
CA THR A 225 -17.40 -3.32 -8.91
C THR A 225 -16.70 -1.96 -8.83
N ALA A 226 -15.37 -1.94 -8.90
CA ALA A 226 -14.58 -0.72 -8.81
C ALA A 226 -13.39 -0.72 -9.79
N GLN A 227 -13.01 0.49 -10.26
CA GLN A 227 -11.74 0.72 -10.93
C GLN A 227 -10.72 1.20 -9.89
N VAL A 228 -9.67 0.42 -9.71
CA VAL A 228 -8.70 0.59 -8.63
C VAL A 228 -7.35 0.98 -9.20
N GLN A 229 -6.76 2.07 -8.71
CA GLN A 229 -5.40 2.42 -9.07
C GLN A 229 -4.43 1.50 -8.32
N THR A 230 -3.91 0.48 -8.99
CA THR A 230 -2.95 -0.49 -8.43
C THR A 230 -1.49 -0.11 -8.73
N ALA A 231 -1.28 1.03 -9.42
CA ALA A 231 0.02 1.52 -9.85
C ALA A 231 0.76 0.54 -10.76
N GLY A 232 0.13 0.15 -11.87
CA GLY A 232 0.77 -0.66 -12.91
C GLY A 232 1.18 -2.03 -12.38
N LEU A 233 0.29 -3.01 -12.48
CA LEU A 233 0.56 -4.42 -12.11
C LEU A 233 1.51 -5.11 -13.10
N GLU A 234 2.48 -4.39 -13.64
CA GLU A 234 3.50 -4.93 -14.53
C GLU A 234 4.57 -5.62 -13.68
N GLY A 235 4.68 -6.94 -13.85
CA GLY A 235 5.54 -7.78 -13.03
C GLY A 235 4.77 -8.52 -11.94
N ARG A 236 5.51 -9.15 -11.04
CA ARG A 236 4.93 -10.03 -10.02
C ARG A 236 4.28 -9.26 -8.90
N HIS A 237 2.98 -9.51 -8.78
CA HIS A 237 2.13 -9.00 -7.73
C HIS A 237 1.41 -10.16 -7.04
N ALA A 238 0.88 -9.86 -5.86
CA ALA A 238 -0.15 -10.66 -5.22
C ALA A 238 -1.24 -9.75 -4.69
N LEU A 239 -2.46 -10.26 -4.72
CA LEU A 239 -3.65 -9.58 -4.21
C LEU A 239 -4.20 -10.40 -3.05
N GLN A 240 -4.53 -9.71 -1.96
CA GLN A 240 -5.24 -10.31 -0.83
C GLN A 240 -6.22 -9.31 -0.26
N MET A 241 -7.24 -9.80 0.43
CA MET A 241 -8.19 -8.97 1.16
C MET A 241 -8.08 -9.24 2.66
N ALA A 242 -8.02 -8.16 3.44
CA ALA A 242 -7.99 -8.18 4.89
C ALA A 242 -8.41 -6.81 5.42
N ASP A 243 -9.06 -6.77 6.58
CA ASP A 243 -9.42 -5.50 7.23
C ASP A 243 -8.17 -4.82 7.82
N TRP A 244 -7.57 -3.91 7.06
CA TRP A 244 -6.32 -3.25 7.44
C TRP A 244 -6.58 -2.14 8.45
N ASN A 245 -7.63 -1.34 8.26
CA ASN A 245 -7.94 -0.19 9.10
C ASN A 245 -8.87 -0.51 10.30
N ALA A 246 -9.29 -1.76 10.45
CA ALA A 246 -10.22 -2.25 11.48
C ALA A 246 -11.63 -1.62 11.42
N ASP A 247 -12.13 -1.35 10.21
CA ASP A 247 -13.47 -0.78 9.99
C ASP A 247 -14.56 -1.84 9.71
N GLY A 248 -14.19 -3.12 9.66
CA GLY A 248 -15.09 -4.24 9.40
C GLY A 248 -15.39 -4.46 7.91
N LYS A 249 -14.72 -3.76 7.00
CA LYS A 249 -14.72 -4.02 5.55
C LYS A 249 -13.33 -4.46 5.12
N PRO A 250 -13.18 -5.61 4.45
CA PRO A 250 -11.87 -6.01 3.94
C PRO A 250 -11.31 -4.97 2.97
N ASP A 251 -10.06 -4.60 3.17
CA ASP A 251 -9.32 -3.73 2.27
C ASP A 251 -8.61 -4.57 1.21
N LEU A 252 -8.29 -3.98 0.05
CA LEU A 252 -7.48 -4.65 -0.96
C LEU A 252 -6.00 -4.36 -0.74
N LEU A 253 -5.25 -5.39 -0.38
CA LEU A 253 -3.80 -5.36 -0.24
C LEU A 253 -3.15 -5.84 -1.54
N VAL A 254 -2.25 -5.03 -2.06
CA VAL A 254 -1.49 -5.27 -3.28
C VAL A 254 -0.02 -5.27 -2.94
N VAL A 255 0.65 -6.40 -3.16
CA VAL A 255 2.11 -6.49 -3.04
C VAL A 255 2.70 -6.48 -4.44
N THR A 256 3.75 -5.70 -4.66
CA THR A 256 4.54 -5.73 -5.90
C THR A 256 5.99 -6.00 -5.56
N GLY A 257 6.62 -6.99 -6.21
CA GLY A 257 7.95 -7.46 -5.84
C GLY A 257 9.08 -6.47 -6.13
N ALA A 258 8.89 -5.61 -7.13
CA ALA A 258 9.75 -4.47 -7.43
C ALA A 258 8.85 -3.27 -7.74
N GLY A 259 8.33 -2.66 -6.68
CA GLY A 259 7.36 -1.57 -6.75
C GLY A 259 7.88 -0.40 -7.56
N ALA A 260 6.99 0.23 -8.33
CA ALA A 260 7.38 1.34 -9.16
C ALA A 260 7.90 2.50 -8.31
N ALA A 261 7.43 2.72 -7.07
CA ALA A 261 7.81 3.91 -6.31
C ALA A 261 9.21 3.83 -5.70
N THR A 262 9.75 2.64 -5.43
CA THR A 262 11.07 2.47 -4.78
C THR A 262 12.00 1.45 -5.42
N GLY A 263 11.49 0.58 -6.29
CA GLY A 263 12.21 -0.58 -6.79
C GLY A 263 12.40 -1.71 -5.76
N ARG A 264 11.85 -1.57 -4.55
CA ARG A 264 11.81 -2.60 -3.50
C ARG A 264 10.46 -3.31 -3.50
N THR A 265 10.29 -4.38 -2.71
CA THR A 265 8.95 -4.91 -2.46
C THR A 265 8.08 -3.82 -1.84
N GLU A 266 6.95 -3.51 -2.47
CA GLU A 266 6.05 -2.41 -2.11
C GLU A 266 4.66 -2.94 -1.84
N VAL A 267 4.03 -2.43 -0.78
CA VAL A 267 2.66 -2.73 -0.40
C VAL A 267 1.80 -1.50 -0.64
N ARG A 268 0.67 -1.70 -1.31
CA ARG A 268 -0.40 -0.70 -1.49
C ARG A 268 -1.70 -1.25 -0.94
N ILE A 269 -2.43 -0.45 -0.17
CA ILE A 269 -3.68 -0.84 0.48
C ILE A 269 -4.78 0.14 0.10
N MET A 270 -5.85 -0.39 -0.48
CA MET A 270 -7.02 0.37 -0.94
C MET A 270 -8.21 0.07 -0.04
N ASP A 271 -8.88 1.13 0.40
CA ASP A 271 -9.96 1.14 1.37
C ASP A 271 -11.23 0.44 0.84
N GLY A 272 -11.61 -0.67 1.46
CA GLY A 272 -12.80 -1.44 1.11
C GLY A 272 -14.11 -0.68 1.33
N ALA A 273 -14.21 0.09 2.41
CA ALA A 273 -15.38 0.90 2.73
C ALA A 273 -15.65 2.00 1.67
N SER A 274 -14.61 2.43 0.95
CA SER A 274 -14.72 3.38 -0.16
C SER A 274 -14.99 2.73 -1.53
N ASN A 275 -15.23 1.41 -1.58
CA ASN A 275 -15.15 0.61 -2.82
C ASN A 275 -13.78 0.72 -3.50
N PHE A 276 -12.71 0.67 -2.72
CA PHE A 276 -11.31 0.75 -3.17
C PHE A 276 -10.93 2.06 -3.88
N LEU A 277 -11.69 3.14 -3.65
CA LEU A 277 -11.41 4.46 -4.25
C LEU A 277 -10.40 5.27 -3.42
N SER A 278 -10.33 5.03 -2.11
CA SER A 278 -9.36 5.68 -1.22
C SER A 278 -8.12 4.80 -1.05
N LEU A 279 -6.95 5.41 -1.16
CA LEU A 279 -5.67 4.81 -0.80
C LEU A 279 -5.48 4.96 0.71
N LEU A 280 -5.23 3.85 1.42
CA LEU A 280 -4.90 3.86 2.86
C LEU A 280 -3.39 3.87 3.08
N LEU A 281 -2.67 3.04 2.32
CA LEU A 281 -1.24 2.90 2.46
C LEU A 281 -0.58 2.70 1.10
N VAL A 282 0.60 3.30 0.93
CA VAL A 282 1.59 2.88 -0.06
C VAL A 282 2.95 3.05 0.58
N THR A 283 3.71 1.96 0.65
CA THR A 283 5.01 1.97 1.31
C THR A 283 5.92 0.91 0.73
N ALA A 284 7.21 1.23 0.66
CA ALA A 284 8.23 0.23 0.43
C ALA A 284 8.47 -0.53 1.73
N THR A 285 8.49 -1.84 1.66
CA THR A 285 8.83 -2.67 2.82
C THR A 285 10.33 -2.57 3.12
N THR A 286 10.73 -3.03 4.30
CA THR A 286 12.13 -3.24 4.64
C THR A 286 12.83 -4.28 3.74
N LEU A 287 12.09 -5.03 2.92
CA LEU A 287 12.65 -6.03 2.01
C LEU A 287 13.33 -5.37 0.81
N GLY A 288 14.27 -6.09 0.20
CA GLY A 288 14.80 -5.74 -1.12
C GLY A 288 13.77 -6.00 -2.23
N PRO A 289 14.16 -5.93 -3.51
CA PRO A 289 13.32 -6.45 -4.59
C PRO A 289 13.17 -7.97 -4.49
N THR A 290 11.99 -8.48 -4.85
CA THR A 290 11.63 -9.90 -4.91
C THR A 290 11.21 -10.31 -6.33
N ASP A 291 11.25 -11.62 -6.64
CA ASP A 291 11.11 -12.18 -8.00
C ASP A 291 10.19 -13.43 -8.09
N GLU A 292 10.36 -14.32 -9.10
CA GLU A 292 9.51 -15.54 -9.34
C GLU A 292 9.49 -16.47 -8.18
N ARG A 293 10.57 -16.44 -7.43
CA ARG A 293 10.82 -17.39 -6.38
C ARG A 293 10.01 -17.00 -5.15
N HIS A 294 9.31 -15.86 -5.15
CA HIS A 294 8.60 -15.35 -3.99
C HIS A 294 7.08 -15.53 -4.12
N ALA A 295 6.45 -15.93 -3.02
CA ALA A 295 5.01 -15.90 -2.80
C ALA A 295 4.72 -14.94 -1.64
N TYR A 296 3.50 -14.40 -1.59
CA TYR A 296 3.07 -13.45 -0.56
C TYR A 296 1.76 -13.92 0.04
N ALA A 297 1.61 -13.68 1.34
CA ALA A 297 0.34 -13.77 2.05
C ALA A 297 0.30 -12.76 3.19
N PHE A 298 -0.87 -12.55 3.78
CA PHE A 298 -1.08 -11.68 4.93
C PHE A 298 -1.77 -12.45 6.05
N THR A 299 -1.33 -12.21 7.29
CA THR A 299 -1.93 -12.75 8.52
C THR A 299 -1.52 -11.91 9.72
N ASP A 300 -2.28 -11.91 10.81
CA ASP A 300 -1.86 -11.30 12.07
C ASP A 300 -0.91 -12.26 12.80
N TRP A 301 0.39 -12.13 12.56
CA TRP A 301 1.39 -13.08 13.10
C TRP A 301 1.73 -12.79 14.56
N ASN A 302 1.80 -11.50 14.92
CA ASN A 302 2.21 -11.07 16.26
C ASN A 302 1.02 -10.86 17.23
N GLY A 303 -0.23 -10.90 16.75
CA GLY A 303 -1.46 -10.76 17.54
C GLY A 303 -1.88 -9.32 17.80
N ASP A 304 -1.39 -8.35 17.02
CA ASP A 304 -1.68 -6.91 17.19
C ASP A 304 -2.91 -6.42 16.41
N LYS A 305 -3.60 -7.31 15.69
CA LYS A 305 -4.77 -7.04 14.84
C LYS A 305 -4.46 -6.14 13.64
N LYS A 306 -3.21 -6.12 13.19
CA LYS A 306 -2.81 -5.57 11.89
C LYS A 306 -2.23 -6.69 11.03
N PRO A 307 -2.71 -6.88 9.79
CA PRO A 307 -2.16 -7.92 8.92
C PRO A 307 -0.66 -7.70 8.65
N ASP A 308 0.16 -8.69 8.99
CA ASP A 308 1.59 -8.77 8.69
C ASP A 308 1.80 -9.39 7.32
N LEU A 309 2.87 -8.98 6.62
CA LEU A 309 3.23 -9.54 5.33
C LEU A 309 4.12 -10.78 5.51
N VAL A 310 3.64 -11.91 5.03
CA VAL A 310 4.39 -13.17 4.92
C VAL A 310 4.95 -13.30 3.52
N VAL A 311 6.27 -13.47 3.40
CA VAL A 311 6.98 -13.67 2.13
C VAL A 311 7.68 -15.01 2.15
N THR A 312 7.32 -15.88 1.21
CA THR A 312 7.91 -17.21 1.08
C THR A 312 8.81 -17.27 -0.14
N GLN A 313 10.11 -17.52 0.07
CA GLN A 313 11.07 -17.77 -1.00
C GLN A 313 11.19 -19.28 -1.27
N ARG A 314 10.65 -19.70 -2.41
CA ARG A 314 10.56 -21.08 -2.89
C ARG A 314 11.93 -21.71 -3.17
N SER A 315 12.79 -20.96 -3.89
CA SER A 315 14.04 -21.48 -4.45
C SER A 315 15.15 -20.44 -4.54
N GLY A 316 16.37 -20.91 -4.82
CA GLY A 316 17.59 -20.09 -4.86
C GLY A 316 17.85 -19.36 -3.54
N THR A 317 17.47 -20.01 -2.44
CA THR A 317 17.63 -19.58 -1.05
C THR A 317 19.04 -19.89 -0.56
N ALA A 318 19.48 -19.15 0.45
CA ALA A 318 20.83 -19.34 1.01
C ALA A 318 20.95 -20.68 1.75
N SER A 319 19.86 -21.14 2.39
CA SER A 319 19.80 -22.42 3.11
C SER A 319 19.62 -23.64 2.21
N GLY A 320 19.26 -23.45 0.92
CA GLY A 320 18.81 -24.56 0.05
C GLY A 320 17.45 -25.16 0.45
N ARG A 321 16.71 -24.50 1.35
CA ARG A 321 15.36 -24.86 1.79
C ARG A 321 14.36 -23.78 1.39
N THR A 322 13.06 -24.04 1.51
CA THR A 322 12.08 -22.95 1.42
C THR A 322 12.30 -22.00 2.61
N GLU A 323 12.42 -20.70 2.37
CA GLU A 323 12.63 -19.68 3.40
C GLU A 323 11.38 -18.80 3.55
N ILE A 324 11.11 -18.34 4.77
CA ILE A 324 9.98 -17.48 5.08
C ILE A 324 10.45 -16.25 5.85
N ARG A 325 9.90 -15.10 5.48
CA ARG A 325 10.11 -13.83 6.17
C ARG A 325 8.78 -13.17 6.47
N ILE A 326 8.62 -12.69 7.69
CA ILE A 326 7.41 -12.02 8.15
C ILE A 326 7.76 -10.58 8.49
N VAL A 327 7.00 -9.64 7.95
CA VAL A 327 7.23 -8.20 8.06
C VAL A 327 6.02 -7.54 8.70
N ASP A 328 6.26 -6.77 9.75
CA ASP A 328 5.27 -6.21 10.65
C ASP A 328 4.37 -5.17 9.97
N GLY A 329 3.07 -5.42 9.97
CA GLY A 329 2.06 -4.52 9.42
C GLY A 329 1.94 -3.23 10.24
N ALA A 330 1.98 -3.31 11.58
CA ALA A 330 1.86 -2.15 12.46
C ALA A 330 3.00 -1.13 12.29
N SER A 331 4.21 -1.57 11.93
CA SER A 331 5.34 -0.70 11.58
C SER A 331 5.23 -0.06 10.18
N ASN A 332 4.13 -0.27 9.44
CA ASN A 332 4.03 -0.02 7.99
C ASN A 332 5.11 -0.77 7.20
N PHE A 333 5.29 -2.05 7.54
CA PHE A 333 6.23 -2.97 6.91
C PHE A 333 7.71 -2.57 7.00
N GLN A 334 8.09 -1.82 8.04
CA GLN A 334 9.46 -1.37 8.26
C GLN A 334 10.26 -2.27 9.21
N GLN A 335 9.61 -3.22 9.89
CA GLN A 335 10.24 -4.12 10.84
C GLN A 335 10.07 -5.58 10.40
N VAL A 336 11.15 -6.36 10.43
CA VAL A 336 11.09 -7.82 10.25
C VAL A 336 10.74 -8.47 11.59
N LEU A 337 9.72 -9.31 11.61
CA LEU A 337 9.30 -10.10 12.78
C LEU A 337 9.96 -11.47 12.81
N LEU A 338 10.13 -12.10 11.64
CA LEU A 338 10.73 -13.42 11.49
C LEU A 338 11.49 -13.52 10.17
N ASP A 339 12.61 -14.23 10.18
CA ASP A 339 13.40 -14.57 9.00
C ASP A 339 14.04 -15.94 9.24
N THR A 340 13.52 -16.99 8.59
CA THR A 340 13.95 -18.37 8.87
C THR A 340 13.87 -19.27 7.66
N ALA A 341 14.76 -20.26 7.60
CA ALA A 341 14.57 -21.43 6.76
C ALA A 341 13.51 -22.34 7.38
N THR A 342 12.65 -22.92 6.55
CA THR A 342 11.60 -23.84 7.00
C THR A 342 12.09 -25.29 7.04
N GLY A 343 11.32 -26.15 7.71
CA GLY A 343 11.48 -27.60 7.68
C GLY A 343 11.21 -28.21 6.29
N LEU A 344 10.73 -27.45 5.31
CA LEU A 344 10.48 -27.91 3.94
C LEU A 344 11.73 -27.79 3.07
N ALA A 345 11.97 -28.79 2.20
CA ALA A 345 13.00 -28.66 1.18
C ALA A 345 12.71 -27.49 0.21
N ALA A 346 13.68 -27.11 -0.62
CA ALA A 346 13.43 -26.13 -1.67
C ALA A 346 12.28 -26.58 -2.57
N THR A 347 11.41 -25.62 -2.90
CA THR A 347 10.22 -25.79 -3.74
C THR A 347 10.43 -25.07 -5.08
N ASP A 348 9.40 -25.07 -5.93
CA ASP A 348 9.43 -24.43 -7.24
C ASP A 348 8.04 -23.88 -7.63
N ASP A 349 7.88 -23.50 -8.90
CA ASP A 349 6.66 -22.91 -9.45
C ASP A 349 5.43 -23.83 -9.41
N ARG A 350 5.61 -25.12 -9.11
CA ARG A 350 4.52 -26.08 -8.89
C ARG A 350 3.86 -25.95 -7.53
N TYR A 351 4.43 -25.15 -6.63
CA TYR A 351 3.96 -24.99 -5.25
C TYR A 351 3.25 -23.65 -5.03
N GLN A 352 2.09 -23.73 -4.41
CA GLN A 352 1.31 -22.60 -3.91
C GLN A 352 1.37 -22.56 -2.39
N PHE A 353 1.22 -21.36 -1.84
CA PHE A 353 1.39 -21.08 -0.41
C PHE A 353 0.21 -20.26 0.09
N ALA A 354 -0.29 -20.61 1.27
CA ALA A 354 -1.29 -19.85 2.01
C ALA A 354 -0.96 -19.89 3.50
N VAL A 355 -1.56 -19.00 4.27
CA VAL A 355 -1.39 -18.95 5.73
C VAL A 355 -2.75 -19.00 6.40
N ALA A 356 -2.87 -19.81 7.44
CA ALA A 356 -4.06 -19.93 8.29
C ALA A 356 -3.69 -20.69 9.56
N ASP A 357 -4.43 -20.49 10.64
CA ASP A 357 -4.32 -21.33 11.85
C ASP A 357 -4.94 -22.72 11.58
N TRP A 358 -4.19 -23.58 10.91
CA TRP A 358 -4.65 -24.89 10.45
C TRP A 358 -4.69 -25.89 11.60
N THR A 359 -3.72 -25.79 12.52
CA THR A 359 -3.62 -26.64 13.70
C THR A 359 -4.59 -26.25 14.82
N GLY A 360 -5.10 -25.01 14.81
CA GLY A 360 -6.04 -24.48 15.80
C GLY A 360 -5.36 -24.06 17.11
N ASP A 361 -4.08 -23.72 17.06
CA ASP A 361 -3.27 -23.35 18.23
C ASP A 361 -3.17 -21.82 18.44
N GLY A 362 -3.79 -21.04 17.55
CA GLY A 362 -3.78 -19.58 17.56
C GLY A 362 -2.55 -18.96 16.88
N ARG A 363 -1.67 -19.76 16.25
CA ARG A 363 -0.59 -19.28 15.38
C ARG A 363 -0.92 -19.63 13.94
N ALA A 364 -0.63 -18.69 13.03
CA ALA A 364 -0.78 -18.97 11.61
C ALA A 364 0.25 -20.02 11.16
N ASP A 365 -0.22 -21.09 10.53
CA ASP A 365 0.59 -22.11 9.90
C ASP A 365 0.84 -21.77 8.43
N LEU A 366 1.88 -22.37 7.84
CA LEU A 366 2.11 -22.29 6.40
C LEU A 366 1.53 -23.53 5.72
N VAL A 367 0.47 -23.31 4.93
CA VAL A 367 -0.15 -24.33 4.09
C VAL A 367 0.54 -24.33 2.73
N VAL A 368 1.13 -25.46 2.37
CA VAL A 368 1.90 -25.64 1.14
C VAL A 368 1.21 -26.68 0.28
N ALA A 369 0.78 -26.30 -0.92
CA ALA A 369 0.15 -27.22 -1.86
C ALA A 369 0.99 -27.35 -3.13
N GLN A 370 1.41 -28.57 -3.46
CA GLN A 370 1.88 -28.88 -4.80
C GLN A 370 0.66 -29.02 -5.72
N THR A 371 0.55 -28.17 -6.73
CA THR A 371 -0.62 -28.09 -7.62
C THR A 371 -0.33 -28.48 -9.07
N ALA A 372 0.92 -28.81 -9.39
CA ALA A 372 1.32 -29.29 -10.71
C ALA A 372 2.37 -30.40 -10.62
N GLY A 373 2.33 -31.33 -11.59
CA GLY A 373 3.26 -32.46 -11.64
C GLY A 373 3.19 -33.38 -10.41
N THR A 374 2.02 -33.45 -9.76
CA THR A 374 1.79 -34.34 -8.61
C THR A 374 1.62 -35.78 -9.08
N LYS A 375 2.00 -36.74 -8.24
CA LYS A 375 1.89 -38.17 -8.60
C LYS A 375 0.43 -38.63 -8.60
N SER A 376 -0.37 -38.03 -7.73
CA SER A 376 -1.80 -38.32 -7.59
C SER A 376 -2.68 -37.67 -8.66
N GLY A 377 -2.18 -36.67 -9.40
CA GLY A 377 -3.00 -35.80 -10.26
C GLY A 377 -3.92 -34.86 -9.46
N LYS A 378 -3.80 -34.84 -8.13
CA LYS A 378 -4.56 -34.02 -7.18
C LYS A 378 -3.61 -33.13 -6.38
N ALA A 379 -4.14 -32.16 -5.63
CA ALA A 379 -3.29 -31.32 -4.78
C ALA A 379 -2.69 -32.17 -3.66
N GLU A 380 -1.37 -32.08 -3.48
CA GLU A 380 -0.63 -32.70 -2.39
C GLU A 380 -0.25 -31.59 -1.40
N VAL A 381 -0.84 -31.61 -0.22
CA VAL A 381 -0.81 -30.52 0.77
C VAL A 381 0.00 -30.94 1.98
N GLN A 382 0.89 -30.06 2.43
CA GLN A 382 1.63 -30.17 3.68
C GLN A 382 1.42 -28.90 4.49
N VAL A 383 1.43 -29.05 5.82
CA VAL A 383 1.28 -27.92 6.75
C VAL A 383 2.54 -27.83 7.58
N LEU A 384 3.10 -26.63 7.67
CA LEU A 384 4.21 -26.32 8.54
C LEU A 384 3.72 -25.50 9.71
N ASP A 385 3.98 -26.01 10.91
CA ASP A 385 3.48 -25.46 12.18
C ASP A 385 4.13 -24.10 12.50
N GLY A 386 3.31 -23.06 12.61
CA GLY A 386 3.73 -21.70 12.95
C GLY A 386 4.31 -21.57 14.36
N ALA A 387 3.79 -22.30 15.34
CA ALA A 387 4.32 -22.32 16.71
C ALA A 387 5.73 -22.90 16.77
N SER A 388 6.06 -23.82 15.87
CA SER A 388 7.42 -24.35 15.69
C SER A 388 8.36 -23.42 14.91
N THR A 389 7.93 -22.21 14.52
CA THR A 389 8.62 -21.36 13.52
C THR A 389 8.86 -22.09 12.19
N PHE A 390 7.83 -22.85 11.77
CA PHE A 390 7.79 -23.62 10.53
C PHE A 390 8.87 -24.72 10.44
N GLN A 391 9.32 -25.27 11.57
CA GLN A 391 10.28 -26.39 11.59
C GLN A 391 9.60 -27.76 11.53
N THR A 392 8.43 -27.89 12.16
CA THR A 392 7.65 -29.12 12.14
C THR A 392 6.80 -29.18 10.87
N VAL A 393 6.97 -30.25 10.08
CA VAL A 393 6.24 -30.48 8.83
C VAL A 393 5.29 -31.66 9.00
N ALA A 394 3.98 -31.42 8.80
CA ALA A 394 2.98 -32.47 8.83
C ALA A 394 3.10 -33.41 7.60
N PRO A 395 2.61 -34.67 7.71
CA PRO A 395 2.54 -35.58 6.57
C PRO A 395 1.74 -35.00 5.40
N VAL A 396 2.08 -35.41 4.17
CA VAL A 396 1.34 -35.02 2.96
C VAL A 396 -0.09 -35.56 3.04
N VAL A 397 -1.06 -34.69 2.77
CA VAL A 397 -2.46 -35.04 2.57
C VAL A 397 -2.86 -34.73 1.13
N THR A 398 -3.51 -35.69 0.48
CA THR A 398 -3.99 -35.52 -0.89
C THR A 398 -5.43 -35.03 -0.88
N SER A 399 -5.69 -33.88 -1.50
CA SER A 399 -7.05 -33.34 -1.67
C SER A 399 -7.91 -34.22 -2.60
N GLY A 400 -9.23 -34.01 -2.58
CA GLY A 400 -10.12 -34.69 -3.52
C GLY A 400 -10.15 -34.11 -4.94
N ALA A 401 -9.71 -32.87 -5.16
CA ALA A 401 -9.77 -32.19 -6.47
C ALA A 401 -8.58 -32.50 -7.37
N PRO A 402 -8.80 -32.72 -8.68
CA PRO A 402 -7.71 -32.69 -9.66
C PRO A 402 -7.11 -31.28 -9.74
N VAL A 403 -5.80 -31.22 -9.95
CA VAL A 403 -5.06 -29.96 -10.12
C VAL A 403 -4.14 -30.03 -11.33
N GLY A 404 -3.72 -28.87 -11.81
CA GLY A 404 -2.70 -28.76 -12.85
C GLY A 404 -2.05 -27.38 -12.91
N PRO A 405 -1.18 -27.14 -13.91
CA PRO A 405 -0.53 -25.84 -14.09
C PRO A 405 -1.53 -24.68 -14.05
N GLY A 406 -1.18 -23.63 -13.30
CA GLY A 406 -2.04 -22.45 -13.11
C GLY A 406 -3.14 -22.59 -12.07
N THR A 407 -3.19 -23.68 -11.30
CA THR A 407 -4.09 -23.81 -10.15
C THR A 407 -3.59 -22.95 -8.99
N GLN A 408 -4.44 -22.06 -8.49
CA GLN A 408 -4.22 -21.28 -7.27
C GLN A 408 -4.91 -21.96 -6.08
N ILE A 409 -4.45 -21.65 -4.87
CA ILE A 409 -5.11 -22.07 -3.63
C ILE A 409 -5.51 -20.85 -2.81
N ALA A 410 -6.54 -21.00 -2.01
CA ALA A 410 -6.86 -20.15 -0.87
C ALA A 410 -7.21 -21.03 0.33
N VAL A 411 -7.11 -20.46 1.53
CA VAL A 411 -7.48 -21.14 2.77
C VAL A 411 -8.41 -20.21 3.55
N THR A 412 -9.58 -20.72 3.89
CA THR A 412 -10.62 -19.98 4.63
C THR A 412 -11.52 -20.97 5.34
N ASP A 413 -12.14 -20.60 6.45
CA ASP A 413 -13.24 -21.39 7.03
C ASP A 413 -14.46 -21.27 6.10
N TRP A 414 -14.74 -22.29 5.29
CA TRP A 414 -15.78 -22.24 4.27
C TRP A 414 -17.14 -22.63 4.81
N ASN A 415 -17.17 -23.54 5.77
CA ASN A 415 -18.40 -24.10 6.34
C ASN A 415 -18.75 -23.53 7.73
N ALA A 416 -18.01 -22.52 8.19
CA ALA A 416 -18.15 -21.87 9.49
C ALA A 416 -17.93 -22.81 10.70
N ASP A 417 -17.08 -23.82 10.57
CA ASP A 417 -16.74 -24.77 11.64
C ASP A 417 -15.53 -24.34 12.49
N ARG A 418 -14.97 -23.16 12.20
CA ARG A 418 -13.76 -22.56 12.80
C ARG A 418 -12.48 -23.34 12.51
N ARG A 419 -12.46 -24.16 11.47
CA ARG A 419 -11.26 -24.80 10.94
C ARG A 419 -11.04 -24.32 9.52
N PRO A 420 -9.79 -24.06 9.12
CA PRO A 420 -9.55 -23.63 7.75
C PRO A 420 -9.79 -24.77 6.76
N ASP A 421 -10.46 -24.44 5.66
CA ASP A 421 -10.72 -25.32 4.53
C ASP A 421 -9.84 -24.94 3.33
N LEU A 422 -9.50 -25.93 2.50
CA LEU A 422 -8.74 -25.70 1.28
C LEU A 422 -9.68 -25.35 0.12
N VAL A 423 -9.44 -24.21 -0.51
CA VAL A 423 -10.10 -23.83 -1.76
C VAL A 423 -9.10 -23.91 -2.91
N THR A 424 -9.46 -24.62 -3.98
CA THR A 424 -8.70 -24.65 -5.23
C THR A 424 -9.41 -23.85 -6.31
N LEU A 425 -8.65 -23.02 -7.01
CA LEU A 425 -9.13 -22.13 -8.06
C LEU A 425 -8.43 -22.49 -9.37
N GLN A 426 -9.18 -22.93 -10.38
CA GLN A 426 -8.60 -23.30 -11.67
C GLN A 426 -9.55 -22.99 -12.84
N LYS A 427 -9.16 -22.07 -13.72
CA LYS A 427 -9.94 -21.68 -14.92
C LYS A 427 -11.40 -21.35 -14.59
N GLY A 428 -11.63 -20.61 -13.50
CA GLY A 428 -12.96 -20.25 -13.01
C GLY A 428 -13.69 -21.35 -12.24
N SER A 429 -13.15 -22.57 -12.15
CA SER A 429 -13.65 -23.60 -11.23
C SER A 429 -13.21 -23.28 -9.80
N VAL A 430 -14.15 -23.31 -8.86
CA VAL A 430 -13.93 -23.16 -7.42
C VAL A 430 -14.34 -24.48 -6.76
N GLN A 431 -13.41 -25.11 -6.03
CA GLN A 431 -13.71 -26.31 -5.24
C GLN A 431 -13.19 -26.14 -3.82
N ALA A 432 -14.06 -26.32 -2.84
CA ALA A 432 -13.73 -26.25 -1.42
C ALA A 432 -13.72 -27.64 -0.78
N TRP A 433 -12.71 -27.92 0.03
CA TRP A 433 -12.46 -29.20 0.69
C TRP A 433 -12.25 -28.99 2.17
N ASP A 434 -12.96 -29.81 2.93
CA ASP A 434 -13.01 -29.73 4.38
C ASP A 434 -11.67 -30.06 5.02
N GLY A 435 -11.06 -29.08 5.69
CA GLY A 435 -9.79 -29.25 6.39
C GLY A 435 -9.90 -30.20 7.59
N ALA A 436 -10.99 -30.12 8.36
CA ALA A 436 -11.25 -30.98 9.51
C ALA A 436 -11.45 -32.45 9.12
N ALA A 437 -11.96 -32.71 7.91
CA ALA A 437 -12.06 -34.04 7.33
C ALA A 437 -10.81 -34.49 6.55
N GLY A 438 -9.66 -33.80 6.72
CA GLY A 438 -8.41 -34.13 6.02
C GLY A 438 -8.54 -34.00 4.50
N MET A 439 -9.34 -33.05 4.02
CA MET A 439 -9.61 -32.77 2.61
C MET A 439 -10.24 -33.93 1.82
N THR A 440 -10.87 -34.88 2.53
CA THR A 440 -11.59 -36.01 1.93
C THR A 440 -13.06 -35.71 1.60
N ARG A 441 -13.64 -34.70 2.28
CA ARG A 441 -15.02 -34.25 2.10
C ARG A 441 -15.05 -32.98 1.24
N SER A 442 -15.82 -33.00 0.15
CA SER A 442 -16.09 -31.81 -0.66
C SER A 442 -17.14 -30.95 0.02
N LEU A 443 -16.88 -29.66 0.16
CA LEU A 443 -17.82 -28.68 0.72
C LEU A 443 -18.57 -27.93 -0.39
N ALA A 444 -17.88 -27.57 -1.46
CA ALA A 444 -18.49 -26.85 -2.58
C ALA A 444 -17.81 -27.15 -3.92
N ARG A 445 -18.59 -27.01 -4.99
CA ARG A 445 -18.13 -26.94 -6.38
C ARG A 445 -18.94 -25.88 -7.11
N ALA A 446 -18.27 -24.84 -7.58
CA ALA A 446 -18.86 -23.69 -8.26
C ALA A 446 -18.04 -23.29 -9.49
N SER A 447 -18.60 -22.44 -10.34
CA SER A 447 -17.88 -21.85 -11.47
C SER A 447 -18.16 -20.35 -11.60
N VAL A 448 -17.12 -19.59 -11.90
CA VAL A 448 -17.17 -18.14 -12.14
C VAL A 448 -16.58 -17.79 -13.51
N ALA A 449 -17.07 -16.70 -14.10
CA ALA A 449 -16.49 -16.15 -15.33
C ALA A 449 -15.14 -15.50 -15.02
N ALA A 450 -14.06 -16.23 -15.25
CA ALA A 450 -12.70 -15.85 -14.86
C ALA A 450 -11.81 -15.40 -16.04
N ASP A 451 -12.39 -14.93 -17.15
CA ASP A 451 -11.68 -14.55 -18.38
C ASP A 451 -10.53 -13.56 -18.13
N GLY A 452 -9.31 -14.10 -17.90
CA GLY A 452 -8.12 -13.34 -17.56
C GLY A 452 -8.16 -12.63 -16.20
N LYS A 453 -8.97 -13.10 -15.25
CA LYS A 453 -9.10 -12.52 -13.90
C LYS A 453 -8.33 -13.35 -12.88
N GLU A 454 -7.63 -12.67 -11.97
CA GLU A 454 -7.14 -13.27 -10.73
C GLU A 454 -8.29 -13.37 -9.72
N LEU A 455 -8.35 -14.47 -8.98
CA LEU A 455 -9.44 -14.76 -8.04
C LEU A 455 -8.89 -14.79 -6.61
N VAL A 456 -9.55 -14.06 -5.71
CA VAL A 456 -9.23 -14.01 -4.27
C VAL A 456 -10.48 -14.41 -3.50
N VAL A 457 -10.33 -15.33 -2.54
CA VAL A 457 -11.42 -15.73 -1.63
C VAL A 457 -11.35 -14.89 -0.36
N THR A 458 -12.49 -14.37 0.09
CA THR A 458 -12.60 -13.55 1.30
C THR A 458 -14.06 -13.52 1.74
N ASP A 459 -14.36 -13.30 3.02
CA ASP A 459 -15.71 -12.86 3.42
C ASP A 459 -15.75 -11.33 3.33
N TRP A 460 -16.32 -10.78 2.24
CA TRP A 460 -16.30 -9.34 1.94
C TRP A 460 -17.38 -8.58 2.71
N ASN A 461 -18.56 -9.17 2.80
CA ASN A 461 -19.73 -8.52 3.37
C ASN A 461 -19.87 -8.80 4.89
N ALA A 462 -19.02 -9.65 5.46
CA ALA A 462 -19.00 -10.11 6.85
C ALA A 462 -20.26 -10.91 7.23
N ASP A 463 -20.83 -11.68 6.29
CA ASP A 463 -21.98 -12.55 6.51
C ASP A 463 -21.61 -13.96 7.00
N GLY A 464 -20.31 -14.25 7.11
CA GLY A 464 -19.79 -15.55 7.53
C GLY A 464 -19.70 -16.57 6.39
N HIS A 465 -19.98 -16.18 5.15
CA HIS A 465 -19.80 -17.00 3.96
C HIS A 465 -18.65 -16.45 3.10
N PRO A 466 -17.78 -17.32 2.56
CA PRO A 466 -16.75 -16.86 1.63
C PRO A 466 -17.35 -16.26 0.35
N ASP A 467 -17.02 -15.02 0.08
CA ASP A 467 -17.21 -14.31 -1.19
C ASP A 467 -15.98 -14.50 -2.11
N LEU A 468 -16.11 -14.09 -3.38
CA LEU A 468 -15.03 -14.14 -4.35
C LEU A 468 -14.78 -12.78 -5.00
N ALA A 469 -13.56 -12.25 -4.84
CA ALA A 469 -13.09 -11.10 -5.58
C ALA A 469 -12.42 -11.54 -6.88
N ALA A 470 -12.93 -11.05 -8.02
CA ALA A 470 -12.37 -11.26 -9.34
C ALA A 470 -11.70 -9.96 -9.83
N VAL A 471 -10.38 -10.00 -10.01
CA VAL A 471 -9.57 -8.84 -10.37
C VAL A 471 -9.08 -8.96 -11.81
N LYS A 472 -9.51 -8.05 -12.65
CA LYS A 472 -9.08 -7.94 -14.05
C LYS A 472 -8.06 -6.82 -14.17
N THR A 473 -6.83 -7.16 -14.51
CA THR A 473 -5.81 -6.16 -14.82
C THR A 473 -6.09 -5.58 -16.21
N ALA A 474 -6.44 -4.29 -16.30
CA ALA A 474 -6.53 -3.64 -17.60
C ALA A 474 -5.10 -3.44 -18.15
N GLY A 475 -4.87 -3.74 -19.44
CA GLY A 475 -3.56 -3.71 -20.07
C GLY A 475 -2.71 -2.46 -19.77
N SER A 476 -1.64 -2.67 -19.01
CA SER A 476 -0.27 -2.12 -19.12
C SER A 476 -0.01 -0.64 -19.48
N THR A 477 -0.89 0.33 -19.19
CA THR A 477 -0.46 1.76 -19.19
C THR A 477 -1.18 2.66 -18.19
N SER A 478 -2.43 2.35 -17.84
CA SER A 478 -3.22 3.18 -16.91
C SER A 478 -2.89 2.89 -15.43
N GLY A 479 -2.39 1.69 -15.14
CA GLY A 479 -2.23 1.21 -13.77
C GLY A 479 -3.56 1.05 -13.01
N LEU A 480 -4.65 0.85 -13.77
CA LEU A 480 -5.99 0.56 -13.25
C LEU A 480 -6.28 -0.94 -13.34
N ALA A 481 -6.89 -1.49 -12.30
CA ALA A 481 -7.48 -2.82 -12.29
C ALA A 481 -8.98 -2.71 -12.02
N GLU A 482 -9.78 -3.57 -12.65
CA GLU A 482 -11.19 -3.73 -12.33
C GLU A 482 -11.32 -4.81 -11.27
N VAL A 483 -11.92 -4.50 -10.13
CA VAL A 483 -12.22 -5.45 -9.06
C VAL A 483 -13.72 -5.66 -9.02
N SER A 484 -14.18 -6.91 -9.10
CA SER A 484 -15.58 -7.28 -8.93
C SER A 484 -15.71 -8.26 -7.76
N ILE A 485 -16.58 -7.97 -6.79
CA ILE A 485 -16.90 -8.88 -5.69
C ILE A 485 -18.15 -9.68 -6.05
N LEU A 486 -18.08 -11.00 -5.93
CA LEU A 486 -19.17 -11.94 -6.16
C LEU A 486 -19.58 -12.58 -4.83
N GLY A 487 -20.84 -12.41 -4.47
CA GLY A 487 -21.38 -12.88 -3.18
C GLY A 487 -21.50 -14.40 -3.10
N GLY A 488 -21.11 -14.96 -1.96
CA GLY A 488 -21.24 -16.38 -1.59
C GLY A 488 -22.62 -16.82 -1.13
#